data_AF-A0A7C5DT87-F1
#
_entry.id   AF-A0A7C5DT87-F1
#
_cell.length_a   1.000
_cell.length_b   1.000
_cell.length_c   1.000
_cell.angle_alpha   90.00
_cell.angle_beta   90.00
_cell.angle_gamma   90.00
#
_symmetry.space_group_name_H-M   'P 1'
#
loop_
_entity.id
_entity.type
_entity.pdbx_description
1 polymer ?
#
loop_
_entity_poly.entity_id
_entity_poly.type
_entity_poly.pdbx_seq_one_letter_code
_entity_poly.pdbx_strand_id
1 'polypeptide(L)'
;MDIKIKRKKKIILGDSSRVIARLHMPDGPYRIHKIIQRIVDLPDATAENLLEQIMLDFSERHRDIKRVFGLHLNKVKDYVPRDTEISETKAALIGAYFTMEYSIESAALFNPSIVPHPDQSHLDKGSMRFIMSLRATGEGHVSSIVFRSGCLDQDNTIIFDPISEYVETPDLHLDPDYDRHLFRLKLDEMGACNEITAYLLGQLPEIFTYNELREKIGALTSQPIFSEARQNETFDVMYWLTNSNYEMSFRPDHRISERVIFPVSENESRGIEDARFVQFTDDNGEVT
;
A
#
# COMPACT_ATOMS: atom_id res chain seq x y z
N MET A 1 12.63 34.94 -21.99
CA MET A 1 12.87 35.30 -20.58
C MET A 1 13.76 34.25 -19.98
N ASP A 2 14.96 34.60 -19.53
CA ASP A 2 15.82 33.65 -18.82
C ASP A 2 15.26 33.42 -17.41
N ILE A 3 14.90 32.18 -17.11
CA ILE A 3 14.42 31.79 -15.78
C ILE A 3 15.62 31.88 -14.82
N LYS A 4 15.55 32.79 -13.86
CA LYS A 4 16.59 32.94 -12.84
C LYS A 4 16.47 31.81 -11.80
N ILE A 5 17.32 30.79 -11.94
CA ILE A 5 17.34 29.64 -11.01
C ILE A 5 18.18 29.98 -9.77
N LYS A 6 17.59 29.88 -8.58
CA LYS A 6 18.29 30.00 -7.29
C LYS A 6 18.20 28.68 -6.51
N ARG A 7 19.29 27.91 -6.46
CA ARG A 7 19.36 26.69 -5.65
C ARG A 7 19.35 27.04 -4.16
N LYS A 8 18.43 26.42 -3.39
CA LYS A 8 18.36 26.54 -1.93
C LYS A 8 19.28 25.47 -1.29
N LYS A 9 19.78 25.72 -0.08
CA LYS A 9 20.71 24.82 0.65
C LYS A 9 20.03 23.69 1.43
N LYS A 10 18.69 23.59 1.42
CA LYS A 10 17.98 22.53 2.15
C LYS A 10 18.28 21.17 1.53
N ILE A 11 18.65 20.22 2.39
CA ILE A 11 18.91 18.82 2.03
C ILE A 11 17.83 17.97 2.72
N ILE A 12 17.28 17.02 1.98
CA ILE A 12 16.33 16.02 2.46
C ILE A 12 17.14 14.74 2.61
N LEU A 13 17.25 14.24 3.84
CA LEU A 13 17.90 12.98 4.15
C LEU A 13 16.82 11.94 4.50
N GLY A 14 17.10 10.68 4.17
CA GLY A 14 16.33 9.54 4.64
C GLY A 14 16.60 9.27 6.11
N ASP A 15 15.66 8.59 6.75
CA ASP A 15 15.73 8.21 8.16
C ASP A 15 15.44 6.72 8.33
N SER A 16 16.47 5.96 8.70
CA SER A 16 16.34 4.51 8.86
C SER A 16 15.48 4.08 10.05
N SER A 17 15.16 4.98 10.98
CA SER A 17 14.28 4.67 12.11
C SER A 17 12.80 4.61 11.71
N ARG A 18 12.45 5.16 10.54
CA ARG A 18 11.10 5.14 9.99
C ARG A 18 10.80 3.76 9.42
N VAL A 19 10.04 2.97 10.18
CA VAL A 19 9.76 1.57 9.89
C VAL A 19 8.27 1.31 9.75
N ILE A 20 7.92 0.39 8.86
CA ILE A 20 6.57 -0.21 8.79
C ILE A 20 6.61 -1.64 9.31
N ALA A 21 5.50 -2.11 9.87
CA ALA A 21 5.32 -3.51 10.20
C ALA A 21 4.83 -4.30 8.97
N ARG A 22 5.52 -5.40 8.65
CA ARG A 22 5.21 -6.27 7.51
C ARG A 22 5.03 -7.72 7.96
N LEU A 23 4.24 -8.46 7.19
CA LEU A 23 4.11 -9.89 7.35
C LEU A 23 5.46 -10.56 7.04
N HIS A 24 5.96 -11.33 7.99
CA HIS A 24 7.15 -12.16 7.85
C HIS A 24 6.72 -13.62 7.72
N MET A 25 6.76 -14.18 6.51
CA MET A 25 6.47 -15.60 6.28
C MET A 25 7.78 -16.37 6.11
N PRO A 26 8.13 -17.30 7.03
CA PRO A 26 9.28 -18.17 6.85
C PRO A 26 9.12 -19.11 5.66
N ASP A 27 10.24 -19.50 5.06
CA ASP A 27 10.24 -20.48 3.97
C ASP A 27 9.71 -21.85 4.44
N GLY A 28 8.66 -22.32 3.76
CA GLY A 28 8.12 -23.66 3.92
C GLY A 28 7.05 -23.78 5.03
N PRO A 29 5.89 -24.41 4.74
CA PRO A 29 4.80 -24.62 5.70
C PRO A 29 5.22 -25.24 7.04
N TYR A 30 6.23 -26.12 7.02
CA TYR A 30 6.71 -26.80 8.22
C TYR A 30 7.28 -25.84 9.27
N ARG A 31 7.94 -24.75 8.86
CA ARG A 31 8.47 -23.75 9.80
C ARG A 31 7.35 -22.96 10.46
N ILE A 32 6.32 -22.62 9.69
CA ILE A 32 5.12 -21.91 10.18
C ILE A 32 4.46 -22.74 11.29
N HIS A 33 4.15 -24.02 11.03
CA HIS A 33 3.58 -24.93 12.03
C HIS A 33 4.45 -25.05 13.28
N LYS A 34 5.78 -25.15 13.13
CA LYS A 34 6.69 -25.22 14.27
C LYS A 34 6.67 -23.98 15.15
N ILE A 35 6.61 -22.79 14.56
CA ILE A 35 6.54 -21.53 15.32
C ILE A 35 5.22 -21.49 16.09
N ILE A 36 4.10 -21.77 15.41
CA ILE A 36 2.77 -21.80 16.04
C ILE A 36 2.73 -22.80 17.19
N GLN A 37 3.19 -24.03 16.96
CA GLN A 37 3.18 -25.07 18.00
C GLN A 37 4.00 -24.66 19.22
N ARG A 38 5.19 -24.06 19.02
CA ARG A 38 6.02 -23.58 20.13
C ARG A 38 5.31 -22.52 20.97
N ILE A 39 4.52 -21.64 20.35
CA ILE A 39 3.75 -20.60 21.06
C ILE A 39 2.56 -21.22 21.79
N VAL A 40 1.86 -22.16 21.16
CA VAL A 40 0.75 -22.91 21.76
C VAL A 40 1.20 -23.66 23.02
N ASP A 41 2.39 -24.28 22.97
CA ASP A 41 2.97 -25.06 24.06
C ASP A 41 3.54 -24.20 25.20
N LEU A 42 3.59 -22.86 25.06
CA LEU A 42 4.06 -21.98 26.14
C LEU A 42 3.11 -22.03 27.34
N PRO A 43 3.64 -22.04 28.59
CA PRO A 43 2.85 -21.72 29.76
C PRO A 43 2.23 -20.31 29.63
N ASP A 44 0.99 -20.12 30.07
CA ASP A 44 0.26 -18.86 29.85
C ASP A 44 0.97 -17.65 30.47
N ALA A 45 1.53 -17.80 31.68
CA ALA A 45 2.32 -16.74 32.31
C ALA A 45 3.58 -16.36 31.51
N THR A 46 4.20 -17.32 30.80
CA THR A 46 5.33 -17.04 29.91
C THR A 46 4.87 -16.31 28.65
N ALA A 47 3.72 -16.71 28.10
CA ALA A 47 3.13 -16.04 26.94
C ALA A 47 2.74 -14.58 27.26
N GLU A 48 2.16 -14.33 28.44
CA GLU A 48 1.78 -12.98 28.89
C GLU A 48 2.99 -12.06 29.01
N ASN A 49 4.03 -12.49 29.73
CA ASN A 49 5.26 -11.70 29.90
C ASN A 49 5.95 -11.41 28.56
N LEU A 50 5.96 -12.38 27.65
CA LEU A 50 6.56 -12.21 26.32
C LEU A 50 5.77 -11.22 25.46
N LEU A 51 4.44 -11.30 25.50
CA LEU A 51 3.59 -10.37 24.77
C LEU A 51 3.74 -8.95 25.31
N GLU A 52 3.82 -8.79 26.64
CA GLU A 52 4.04 -7.48 27.28
C GLU A 52 5.36 -6.86 26.81
N GLN A 53 6.45 -7.63 26.81
CA GLN A 53 7.74 -7.15 26.33
C GLN A 53 7.70 -6.74 24.84
N ILE A 54 7.10 -7.58 23.99
CA ILE A 54 6.94 -7.26 22.56
C ILE A 54 6.11 -5.98 22.38
N MET A 55 5.02 -5.84 23.13
CA MET A 55 4.19 -4.64 23.06
C MET A 55 4.97 -3.38 23.45
N LEU A 56 5.83 -3.45 24.47
CA LEU A 56 6.72 -2.35 24.85
C LEU A 56 7.73 -2.03 23.74
N ASP A 57 8.40 -3.04 23.19
CA ASP A 57 9.44 -2.87 22.16
C ASP A 57 8.92 -2.20 20.87
N PHE A 58 7.64 -2.40 20.54
CA PHE A 58 6.99 -1.80 19.37
C PHE A 58 6.26 -0.48 19.67
N SER A 59 5.99 -0.16 20.95
CA SER A 59 5.11 0.96 21.34
C SER A 59 5.59 2.34 20.89
N GLU A 60 6.91 2.56 20.84
CA GLU A 60 7.48 3.83 20.42
C GLU A 60 7.52 3.99 18.90
N ARG A 61 7.43 2.89 18.13
CA ARG A 61 7.59 2.89 16.67
C ARG A 61 6.27 2.70 15.91
N HIS A 62 5.24 2.16 16.57
CA HIS A 62 3.95 1.82 15.92
C HIS A 62 2.76 2.25 16.77
N ARG A 63 1.88 3.09 16.21
CA ARG A 63 0.67 3.57 16.90
C ARG A 63 -0.33 2.45 17.24
N ASP A 64 -0.47 1.47 16.36
CA ASP A 64 -1.48 0.40 16.47
C ASP A 64 -0.93 -0.97 16.05
N ILE A 65 0.13 -1.41 16.75
CA ILE A 65 0.77 -2.70 16.46
C ILE A 65 -0.15 -3.90 16.74
N LYS A 66 -1.09 -3.78 17.70
CA LYS A 66 -2.05 -4.85 18.03
C LYS A 66 -2.93 -5.19 16.84
N ARG A 67 -3.43 -4.18 16.12
CA ARG A 67 -4.20 -4.39 14.88
C ARG A 67 -3.37 -5.16 13.86
N VAL A 68 -2.09 -4.80 13.68
CA VAL A 68 -1.18 -5.48 12.75
C VAL A 68 -0.97 -6.95 13.14
N PHE A 69 -0.75 -7.25 14.43
CA PHE A 69 -0.65 -8.64 14.90
C PHE A 69 -1.92 -9.44 14.58
N GLY A 70 -3.11 -8.86 14.78
CA GLY A 70 -4.37 -9.50 14.39
C GLY A 70 -4.47 -9.77 12.88
N LEU A 71 -4.04 -8.83 12.04
CA LEU A 71 -3.99 -9.02 10.59
C LEU A 71 -3.03 -10.15 10.19
N HIS A 72 -1.85 -10.22 10.80
CA HIS A 72 -0.87 -11.28 10.52
C HIS A 72 -1.30 -12.64 11.05
N LEU A 73 -1.94 -12.69 12.22
CA LEU A 73 -2.60 -13.91 12.72
C LEU A 73 -3.59 -14.44 11.69
N ASN A 74 -4.45 -13.58 11.13
CA ASN A 74 -5.42 -13.99 10.13
C ASN A 74 -4.79 -14.60 8.86
N LYS A 75 -3.54 -14.23 8.53
CA LYS A 75 -2.80 -14.81 7.40
C LYS A 75 -2.23 -16.19 7.69
N VAL A 76 -2.07 -16.56 8.96
CA VAL A 76 -1.48 -17.84 9.38
C VAL A 76 -2.44 -18.74 10.16
N LYS A 77 -3.68 -18.30 10.40
CA LYS A 77 -4.68 -19.05 11.18
C LYS A 77 -4.95 -20.45 10.65
N ASP A 78 -4.85 -20.67 9.34
CA ASP A 78 -5.11 -21.97 8.72
C ASP A 78 -4.01 -23.00 9.03
N TYR A 79 -2.86 -22.55 9.55
CA TYR A 79 -1.76 -23.40 10.03
C TYR A 79 -1.91 -23.78 11.52
N VAL A 80 -2.90 -23.21 12.21
CA VAL A 80 -3.25 -23.60 13.58
C VAL A 80 -4.00 -24.93 13.53
N PRO A 81 -3.63 -25.96 14.34
CA PRO A 81 -4.38 -27.20 14.40
C PRO A 81 -5.83 -26.94 14.83
N ARG A 82 -6.79 -27.52 14.11
CA ARG A 82 -8.24 -27.22 14.26
C ARG A 82 -8.80 -27.44 15.66
N ASP A 83 -8.21 -28.37 16.42
CA ASP A 83 -8.67 -28.75 17.76
C ASP A 83 -7.90 -28.02 18.88
N THR A 84 -7.07 -27.04 18.55
CA THR A 84 -6.31 -26.24 19.52
C THR A 84 -7.10 -25.00 19.93
N GLU A 85 -7.52 -24.94 21.19
CA GLU A 85 -7.99 -23.69 21.80
C GLU A 85 -6.79 -22.78 22.11
N ILE A 86 -6.80 -21.57 21.58
CA ILE A 86 -5.73 -20.58 21.75
C ILE A 86 -6.31 -19.39 22.52
N SER A 87 -5.66 -19.02 23.62
CA SER A 87 -5.99 -17.80 24.36
C SER A 87 -5.70 -16.54 23.53
N GLU A 88 -6.37 -15.43 23.85
CA GLU A 88 -6.13 -14.14 23.16
C GLU A 88 -4.64 -13.74 23.17
N THR A 89 -3.95 -13.97 24.29
CA THR A 89 -2.50 -13.72 24.44
C THR A 89 -1.69 -14.53 23.42
N LYS A 90 -1.94 -15.83 23.30
CA LYS A 90 -1.21 -16.70 22.36
C LYS A 90 -1.56 -16.37 20.91
N ALA A 91 -2.81 -15.99 20.63
CA ALA A 91 -3.24 -15.52 19.31
C ALA A 91 -2.49 -14.24 18.90
N ALA A 92 -2.37 -13.26 19.81
CA ALA A 92 -1.59 -12.05 19.59
C ALA A 92 -0.09 -12.34 19.41
N LEU A 93 0.48 -13.26 20.20
CA LEU A 93 1.87 -13.69 20.04
C LEU A 93 2.13 -14.35 18.69
N ILE A 94 1.23 -15.21 18.21
CA ILE A 94 1.34 -15.78 16.87
C ILE A 94 1.44 -14.65 15.85
N GLY A 95 0.50 -13.70 15.87
CA GLY A 95 0.55 -12.50 15.02
C GLY A 95 1.89 -11.76 15.10
N ALA A 96 2.40 -11.53 16.31
CA ALA A 96 3.67 -10.84 16.54
C ALA A 96 4.87 -11.58 15.96
N TYR A 97 4.95 -12.91 16.12
CA TYR A 97 6.06 -13.72 15.60
C TYR A 97 6.11 -13.80 14.07
N PHE A 98 5.00 -13.53 13.39
CA PHE A 98 4.94 -13.36 11.93
C PHE A 98 4.98 -11.88 11.52
N THR A 99 5.45 -11.00 12.39
CA THR A 99 5.64 -9.57 12.10
C THR A 99 7.12 -9.22 12.09
N MET A 100 7.55 -8.46 11.09
CA MET A 100 8.88 -7.84 11.04
C MET A 100 8.77 -6.35 10.78
N GLU A 101 9.77 -5.59 11.23
CA GLU A 101 9.93 -4.19 10.84
C GLU A 101 10.67 -4.11 9.50
N TYR A 102 10.37 -3.07 8.74
CA TYR A 102 11.02 -2.76 7.48
C TYR A 102 11.30 -1.26 7.42
N SER A 103 12.56 -0.87 7.33
CA SER A 103 12.96 0.53 7.20
C SER A 103 12.74 1.04 5.77
N ILE A 104 11.83 2.01 5.63
CA ILE A 104 11.37 2.53 4.33
C ILE A 104 12.31 3.58 3.70
N GLU A 105 13.17 4.22 4.51
CA GLU A 105 14.08 5.28 4.07
C GLU A 105 15.56 4.94 4.35
N SER A 106 15.92 3.66 4.43
CA SER A 106 17.26 3.20 4.83
C SER A 106 18.35 3.38 3.76
N ALA A 107 17.99 3.41 2.47
CA ALA A 107 18.97 3.51 1.38
C ALA A 107 19.05 4.93 0.80
N ALA A 108 17.93 5.48 0.29
CA ALA A 108 17.92 6.80 -0.34
C ALA A 108 16.52 7.36 -0.61
N LEU A 109 16.47 8.68 -0.84
CA LEU A 109 15.29 9.45 -1.25
C LEU A 109 15.54 10.10 -2.62
N PHE A 110 14.55 10.03 -3.52
CA PHE A 110 14.64 10.50 -4.89
C PHE A 110 13.38 11.21 -5.37
N ASN A 111 13.53 11.87 -6.53
CA ASN A 111 12.43 12.35 -7.38
C ASN A 111 11.33 13.14 -6.65
N PRO A 112 11.68 14.20 -5.89
CA PRO A 112 10.66 15.01 -5.22
C PRO A 112 9.68 15.60 -6.23
N SER A 113 8.39 15.54 -5.89
CA SER A 113 7.31 16.22 -6.60
C SER A 113 6.48 17.00 -5.59
N ILE A 114 6.09 18.24 -5.90
CA ILE A 114 5.24 19.05 -5.02
C ILE A 114 3.91 19.38 -5.70
N VAL A 115 2.85 19.40 -4.91
CA VAL A 115 1.52 19.92 -5.29
C VAL A 115 1.00 20.86 -4.20
N PRO A 116 0.14 21.83 -4.55
CA PRO A 116 -0.60 22.58 -3.55
C PRO A 116 -1.36 21.62 -2.63
N HIS A 117 -1.29 21.86 -1.33
CA HIS A 117 -2.12 21.15 -0.36
C HIS A 117 -3.60 21.55 -0.57
N PRO A 118 -4.59 20.64 -0.50
CA PRO A 118 -6.00 21.00 -0.71
C PRO A 118 -6.48 22.08 0.27
N ASP A 119 -6.05 21.98 1.53
CA ASP A 119 -6.23 23.03 2.53
C ASP A 119 -5.14 24.11 2.46
N GLN A 120 -5.54 25.33 2.08
CA GLN A 120 -4.72 26.55 2.05
C GLN A 120 -5.15 27.57 3.13
N SER A 121 -5.96 27.16 4.10
CA SER A 121 -6.42 28.04 5.17
C SER A 121 -5.30 28.41 6.15
N HIS A 122 -5.50 29.52 6.86
CA HIS A 122 -4.61 30.01 7.92
C HIS A 122 -3.15 30.26 7.49
N LEU A 123 -2.94 30.66 6.24
CA LEU A 123 -1.62 31.03 5.71
C LEU A 123 -1.45 32.54 5.65
N ASP A 124 -0.22 32.99 5.87
CA ASP A 124 0.16 34.38 5.60
C ASP A 124 -0.01 34.70 4.11
N LYS A 125 -0.38 35.95 3.82
CA LYS A 125 -0.58 36.41 2.44
C LYS A 125 0.67 36.14 1.58
N GLY A 126 0.45 35.51 0.42
CA GLY A 126 1.53 35.15 -0.50
C GLY A 126 2.25 33.85 -0.17
N SER A 127 1.81 33.13 0.86
CA SER A 127 2.30 31.79 1.19
C SER A 127 1.41 30.70 0.56
N MET A 128 1.97 29.50 0.42
CA MET A 128 1.29 28.33 -0.13
C MET A 128 1.70 27.07 0.62
N ARG A 129 0.73 26.33 1.14
CA ARG A 129 0.97 25.01 1.73
C ARG A 129 1.14 23.98 0.62
N PHE A 130 2.04 23.02 0.78
CA PHE A 130 2.29 21.98 -0.21
C PHE A 130 2.33 20.58 0.42
N ILE A 131 2.06 19.59 -0.42
CA ILE A 131 2.42 18.19 -0.19
C ILE A 131 3.55 17.84 -1.14
N MET A 132 4.55 17.12 -0.63
CA MET A 132 5.68 16.62 -1.38
C MET A 132 5.68 15.09 -1.36
N SER A 133 5.66 14.46 -2.53
CA SER A 133 5.97 13.03 -2.67
C SER A 133 7.46 12.85 -2.92
N LEU A 134 8.00 11.76 -2.38
CA LEU A 134 9.38 11.32 -2.57
C LEU A 134 9.37 9.81 -2.81
N ARG A 135 10.18 9.35 -3.75
CA ARG A 135 10.50 7.93 -3.84
C ARG A 135 11.50 7.59 -2.75
N ALA A 136 11.15 6.68 -1.85
CA ALA A 136 12.03 6.17 -0.81
C ALA A 136 12.45 4.74 -1.11
N THR A 137 13.74 4.45 -1.04
CA THR A 137 14.28 3.11 -1.16
C THR A 137 14.63 2.61 0.23
N GLY A 138 13.98 1.52 0.64
CA GLY A 138 14.18 0.89 1.92
C GLY A 138 15.10 -0.32 1.87
N GLU A 139 14.98 -1.17 2.88
CA GLU A 139 15.73 -2.42 2.98
C GLU A 139 15.49 -3.32 1.76
N GLY A 140 16.50 -4.08 1.34
CA GLY A 140 16.39 -4.94 0.17
C GLY A 140 16.15 -4.18 -1.15
N HIS A 141 16.35 -2.85 -1.17
CA HIS A 141 16.19 -1.97 -2.34
C HIS A 141 14.77 -1.93 -2.92
N VAL A 142 13.75 -2.26 -2.12
CA VAL A 142 12.35 -2.09 -2.52
C VAL A 142 11.96 -0.63 -2.31
N SER A 143 11.44 0.01 -3.36
CA SER A 143 11.02 1.40 -3.28
C SER A 143 9.53 1.58 -2.93
N SER A 144 9.23 2.71 -2.30
CA SER A 144 7.93 3.14 -1.81
C SER A 144 7.77 4.64 -2.03
N ILE A 145 6.56 5.17 -1.85
CA ILE A 145 6.29 6.62 -1.89
C ILE A 145 6.05 7.12 -0.48
N VAL A 146 6.87 8.07 -0.04
CA VAL A 146 6.73 8.75 1.25
C VAL A 146 6.34 10.20 1.03
N PHE A 147 5.72 10.79 2.04
CA PHE A 147 5.24 12.17 1.95
C PHE A 147 5.89 13.08 2.97
N ARG A 148 6.05 14.34 2.58
CA ARG A 148 6.34 15.47 3.47
C ARG A 148 5.36 16.59 3.15
N SER A 149 5.12 17.46 4.12
CA SER A 149 4.33 18.68 3.91
C SER A 149 5.08 19.89 4.42
N GLY A 150 4.60 21.07 4.04
CA GLY A 150 5.18 22.33 4.49
C GLY A 150 4.54 23.53 3.81
N CYS A 151 5.18 24.67 3.95
CA CYS A 151 4.76 25.92 3.34
C CYS A 151 5.91 26.56 2.53
N LEU A 152 5.55 27.16 1.39
CA LEU A 152 6.35 28.14 0.66
C LEU A 152 5.89 29.51 1.13
N ASP A 153 6.82 30.35 1.61
CA ASP A 153 6.52 31.75 1.93
C ASP A 153 6.58 32.65 0.67
N GLN A 154 6.26 33.93 0.85
CA GLN A 154 6.32 34.96 -0.19
C GLN A 154 7.72 35.13 -0.85
N ASP A 155 8.80 34.69 -0.17
CA ASP A 155 10.19 34.76 -0.64
C ASP A 155 10.66 33.42 -1.26
N ASN A 156 9.72 32.51 -1.52
CA ASN A 156 9.96 31.14 -1.99
C ASN A 156 10.90 30.36 -1.06
N THR A 157 10.82 30.60 0.25
CA THR A 157 11.49 29.80 1.27
C THR A 157 10.61 28.61 1.61
N ILE A 158 11.14 27.42 1.42
CA ILE A 158 10.49 26.17 1.83
C ILE A 158 10.63 26.04 3.35
N ILE A 159 9.53 25.86 4.07
CA ILE A 159 9.45 25.55 5.49
C ILE A 159 8.77 24.19 5.59
N PHE A 160 9.45 23.16 6.09
CA PHE A 160 8.88 21.82 6.20
C PHE A 160 8.19 21.67 7.55
N ASP A 161 7.09 20.94 7.56
CA ASP A 161 6.46 20.48 8.79
C ASP A 161 7.35 19.43 9.48
N PRO A 162 7.22 19.26 10.81
CA PRO A 162 7.89 18.18 11.53
C PRO A 162 7.53 16.80 10.95
N ILE A 163 8.55 15.97 10.77
CA ILE A 163 8.38 14.58 10.34
C ILE A 163 8.03 13.76 11.58
N SER A 164 7.00 12.92 11.48
CA SER A 164 6.65 11.98 12.55
C SER A 164 7.63 10.80 12.57
N GLU A 165 7.84 10.17 13.71
CA GLU A 165 8.61 8.91 13.77
C GLU A 165 7.74 7.70 13.35
N TYR A 166 6.42 7.83 13.46
CA TYR A 166 5.46 6.82 13.05
C TYR A 166 5.30 6.79 11.53
N VAL A 167 5.06 5.59 11.02
CA VAL A 167 4.72 5.34 9.62
C VAL A 167 3.63 4.27 9.53
N GLU A 168 2.67 4.46 8.64
CA GLU A 168 1.62 3.50 8.36
C GLU A 168 1.48 3.24 6.85
N THR A 169 1.10 2.01 6.54
CA THR A 169 0.61 1.62 5.21
C THR A 169 -0.90 1.86 5.15
N PRO A 170 -1.47 2.13 3.96
CA PRO A 170 -2.90 2.40 3.85
C PRO A 170 -3.72 1.12 4.03
N ASP A 171 -4.99 1.29 4.38
CA ASP A 171 -5.97 0.23 4.22
C ASP A 171 -6.32 0.11 2.73
N LEU A 172 -6.27 -1.11 2.19
CA LEU A 172 -6.52 -1.40 0.78
C LEU A 172 -7.95 -1.88 0.56
N HIS A 173 -8.59 -1.36 -0.48
CA HIS A 173 -9.87 -1.82 -0.97
C HIS A 173 -9.60 -2.67 -2.23
N LEU A 174 -9.59 -3.99 -2.05
CA LEU A 174 -9.13 -4.98 -3.04
C LEU A 174 -10.18 -5.41 -4.06
N ASP A 175 -11.41 -4.87 -4.00
CA ASP A 175 -12.47 -5.13 -4.98
C ASP A 175 -13.10 -3.78 -5.39
N PRO A 176 -12.33 -2.90 -6.08
CA PRO A 176 -12.86 -1.62 -6.50
C PRO A 176 -13.89 -1.80 -7.62
N ASP A 177 -14.74 -0.79 -7.78
CA ASP A 177 -15.67 -0.69 -8.89
C ASP A 177 -14.94 -0.26 -10.17
N TYR A 178 -15.15 -0.99 -11.26
CA TYR A 178 -14.59 -0.70 -12.57
C TYR A 178 -15.67 -0.22 -13.53
N ASP A 179 -15.46 0.95 -14.12
CA ASP A 179 -16.26 1.39 -15.27
C ASP A 179 -15.85 0.62 -16.53
N ARG A 180 -16.80 -0.11 -17.11
CA ARG A 180 -16.58 -0.96 -18.29
C ARG A 180 -16.12 -0.18 -19.52
N HIS A 181 -16.58 1.07 -19.70
CA HIS A 181 -16.15 1.90 -20.81
C HIS A 181 -14.69 2.30 -20.64
N LEU A 182 -14.31 2.81 -19.47
CA LEU A 182 -12.93 3.18 -19.15
C LEU A 182 -11.99 1.96 -19.19
N PHE A 183 -12.43 0.82 -18.67
CA PHE A 183 -11.67 -0.43 -18.71
C PHE A 183 -11.38 -0.86 -20.16
N ARG A 184 -12.38 -0.76 -21.04
CA ARG A 184 -12.20 -1.04 -22.48
C ARG A 184 -11.23 -0.07 -23.13
N LEU A 185 -11.30 1.23 -22.82
CA LEU A 185 -10.36 2.23 -23.34
C LEU A 185 -8.92 1.90 -22.92
N LYS A 186 -8.71 1.46 -21.67
CA LYS A 186 -7.39 1.03 -21.19
C LYS A 186 -6.88 -0.21 -21.91
N LEU A 187 -7.73 -1.21 -22.15
CA LEU A 187 -7.35 -2.37 -22.96
C LEU A 187 -6.99 -1.98 -24.40
N ASP A 188 -7.66 -0.98 -24.97
CA ASP A 188 -7.37 -0.46 -26.31
C ASP A 188 -6.01 0.25 -26.36
N GLU A 189 -5.73 1.11 -25.37
CA GLU A 189 -4.42 1.76 -25.20
C GLU A 189 -3.28 0.74 -25.05
N MET A 190 -3.55 -0.40 -24.41
CA MET A 190 -2.60 -1.51 -24.24
C MET A 190 -2.48 -2.40 -25.50
N GLY A 191 -3.29 -2.19 -26.54
CA GLY A 191 -3.34 -3.05 -27.72
C GLY A 191 -3.91 -4.44 -27.46
N ALA A 192 -4.65 -4.61 -26.37
CA ALA A 192 -5.18 -5.89 -25.90
C ALA A 192 -6.64 -6.14 -26.29
N CYS A 193 -7.31 -5.17 -26.93
CA CYS A 193 -8.65 -5.31 -27.45
C CYS A 193 -8.73 -6.39 -28.54
N ASN A 194 -9.51 -7.43 -28.27
CA ASN A 194 -9.78 -8.54 -29.19
C ASN A 194 -11.19 -9.13 -28.97
N GLU A 195 -11.57 -10.14 -29.75
CA GLU A 195 -12.90 -10.76 -29.65
C GLU A 195 -13.19 -11.41 -28.29
N ILE A 196 -12.17 -11.86 -27.56
CA ILE A 196 -12.30 -12.46 -26.22
C ILE A 196 -12.60 -11.36 -25.19
N THR A 197 -11.87 -10.24 -25.23
CA THR A 197 -12.17 -9.08 -24.36
C THR A 197 -13.58 -8.54 -24.62
N ALA A 198 -13.99 -8.42 -25.89
CA ALA A 198 -15.34 -7.98 -26.24
C ALA A 198 -16.41 -8.95 -25.73
N TYR A 199 -16.17 -10.25 -25.84
CA TYR A 199 -17.06 -11.29 -25.32
C TYR A 199 -17.20 -11.24 -23.79
N LEU A 200 -16.09 -11.08 -23.06
CA LEU A 200 -16.11 -10.98 -21.59
C LEU A 200 -16.78 -9.69 -21.11
N LEU A 201 -16.38 -8.53 -21.65
CA LEU A 201 -16.95 -7.23 -21.27
C LEU A 201 -18.45 -7.14 -21.61
N GLY A 202 -18.89 -7.77 -22.71
CA GLY A 202 -20.30 -7.81 -23.09
C GLY A 202 -21.21 -8.53 -22.07
N GLN A 203 -20.63 -9.35 -21.18
CA GLN A 203 -21.36 -10.07 -20.13
C GLN A 203 -21.30 -9.39 -18.75
N LEU A 204 -20.52 -8.31 -18.64
CA LEU A 204 -20.38 -7.55 -17.40
C LEU A 204 -21.34 -6.35 -17.39
N PRO A 205 -21.81 -5.93 -16.20
CA PRO A 205 -22.54 -4.67 -16.03
C PRO A 205 -21.68 -3.45 -16.43
N GLU A 206 -22.30 -2.26 -16.46
CA GLU A 206 -21.59 -1.01 -16.76
C GLU A 206 -20.52 -0.68 -15.71
N ILE A 207 -20.85 -0.86 -14.44
CA ILE A 207 -19.92 -0.89 -13.33
C ILE A 207 -19.82 -2.34 -12.85
N PHE A 208 -18.60 -2.90 -12.80
CA PHE A 208 -18.36 -4.28 -12.41
C PHE A 208 -17.21 -4.41 -11.42
N THR A 209 -17.10 -5.53 -10.71
CA THR A 209 -16.02 -5.76 -9.73
C THR A 209 -14.97 -6.78 -10.21
N TYR A 210 -13.83 -6.87 -9.52
CA TYR A 210 -12.79 -7.86 -9.83
C TYR A 210 -13.35 -9.29 -9.75
N ASN A 211 -14.18 -9.55 -8.74
CA ASN A 211 -14.81 -10.85 -8.54
C ASN A 211 -15.74 -11.22 -9.70
N GLU A 212 -16.56 -10.29 -10.18
CA GLU A 212 -17.44 -10.54 -11.33
C GLU A 212 -16.64 -10.84 -12.60
N LEU A 213 -15.56 -10.10 -12.87
CA LEU A 213 -14.68 -10.39 -14.00
C LEU A 213 -14.07 -11.79 -13.86
N ARG A 214 -13.55 -12.12 -12.68
CA ARG A 214 -12.96 -13.43 -12.38
C ARG A 214 -13.95 -14.57 -12.61
N GLU A 215 -15.21 -14.39 -12.24
CA GLU A 215 -16.28 -15.36 -12.52
C GLU A 215 -16.51 -15.57 -14.02
N LYS A 216 -16.55 -14.49 -14.82
CA LYS A 216 -16.70 -14.60 -16.28
C LYS A 216 -15.51 -15.28 -16.93
N ILE A 217 -14.29 -14.95 -16.50
CA ILE A 217 -13.08 -15.63 -16.95
C ILE A 217 -13.15 -17.11 -16.59
N GLY A 218 -13.45 -17.45 -15.33
CA GLY A 218 -13.54 -18.84 -14.87
C GLY A 218 -14.59 -19.68 -15.61
N ALA A 219 -15.73 -19.08 -15.96
CA ALA A 219 -16.74 -19.73 -16.79
C ALA A 219 -16.20 -20.03 -18.20
N LEU A 220 -15.50 -19.06 -18.81
CA LEU A 220 -14.91 -19.22 -20.14
C LEU A 220 -13.70 -20.18 -20.15
N THR A 221 -12.94 -20.27 -19.06
CA THR A 221 -11.91 -21.30 -18.87
C THR A 221 -12.51 -22.69 -18.79
N SER A 222 -13.65 -22.83 -18.09
CA SER A 222 -14.32 -24.13 -17.90
C SER A 222 -15.01 -24.63 -19.17
N GLN A 223 -15.47 -23.71 -20.02
CA GLN A 223 -16.09 -24.00 -21.31
C GLN A 223 -15.49 -23.11 -22.41
N PRO A 224 -14.33 -23.50 -22.97
CA PRO A 224 -13.62 -22.70 -23.96
C PRO A 224 -14.42 -22.55 -25.25
N ILE A 225 -14.61 -21.30 -25.69
CA ILE A 225 -15.21 -20.94 -26.98
C ILE A 225 -14.13 -20.52 -27.99
N PHE A 226 -12.99 -20.06 -27.49
CA PHE A 226 -11.84 -19.62 -28.27
C PHE A 226 -10.66 -20.57 -28.06
N SER A 227 -9.57 -20.39 -28.82
CA SER A 227 -8.34 -21.16 -28.58
C SER A 227 -7.76 -20.86 -27.20
N GLU A 228 -7.46 -21.90 -26.43
CA GLU A 228 -6.97 -21.81 -25.05
C GLU A 228 -5.73 -20.90 -24.90
N ALA A 229 -4.74 -21.01 -25.80
CA ALA A 229 -3.55 -20.17 -25.76
C ALA A 229 -3.86 -18.66 -25.83
N ARG A 230 -4.79 -18.28 -26.71
CA ARG A 230 -5.19 -16.87 -26.92
C ARG A 230 -6.09 -16.36 -25.79
N GLN A 231 -6.89 -17.25 -25.19
CA GLN A 231 -7.67 -16.93 -24.00
C GLN A 231 -6.75 -16.62 -22.82
N ASN A 232 -5.79 -17.50 -22.54
CA ASN A 232 -4.87 -17.32 -21.43
C ASN A 232 -4.08 -16.00 -21.56
N GLU A 233 -3.56 -15.69 -22.74
CA GLU A 233 -2.91 -14.40 -22.99
C GLU A 233 -3.84 -13.20 -22.72
N THR A 234 -5.11 -13.29 -23.14
CA THR A 234 -6.10 -12.23 -22.87
C THR A 234 -6.43 -12.13 -21.38
N PHE A 235 -6.56 -13.26 -20.70
CA PHE A 235 -6.87 -13.31 -19.27
C PHE A 235 -5.73 -12.70 -18.45
N ASP A 236 -4.47 -13.02 -18.79
CA ASP A 236 -3.30 -12.45 -18.14
C ASP A 236 -3.30 -10.92 -18.22
N VAL A 237 -3.61 -10.36 -19.40
CA VAL A 237 -3.70 -8.91 -19.58
C VAL A 237 -4.87 -8.30 -18.79
N MET A 238 -6.04 -8.95 -18.79
CA MET A 238 -7.20 -8.45 -18.04
C MET A 238 -6.97 -8.49 -16.53
N TYR A 239 -6.39 -9.57 -16.00
CA TYR A 239 -5.99 -9.67 -14.60
C TYR A 239 -4.90 -8.66 -14.25
N TRP A 240 -3.94 -8.44 -15.14
CA TRP A 240 -2.92 -7.42 -14.94
C TRP A 240 -3.53 -6.02 -14.83
N LEU A 241 -4.51 -5.69 -15.67
CA LEU A 241 -5.19 -4.40 -15.63
C LEU A 241 -6.03 -4.23 -14.35
N THR A 242 -6.76 -5.26 -13.92
CA THR A 242 -7.50 -5.17 -12.65
C THR A 242 -6.57 -5.04 -11.45
N ASN A 243 -5.50 -5.84 -11.41
CA ASN A 243 -4.55 -5.84 -10.28
C ASN A 243 -3.67 -4.58 -10.24
N SER A 244 -3.64 -3.79 -11.31
CA SER A 244 -2.97 -2.48 -11.36
C SER A 244 -3.83 -1.33 -10.83
N ASN A 245 -5.09 -1.58 -10.48
CA ASN A 245 -6.02 -0.57 -9.97
C ASN A 245 -6.48 -1.00 -8.58
N TYR A 246 -6.18 -0.17 -7.58
CA TYR A 246 -6.63 -0.38 -6.22
C TYR A 246 -6.93 0.97 -5.58
N GLU A 247 -7.93 0.98 -4.70
CA GLU A 247 -8.20 2.13 -3.85
C GLU A 247 -7.52 1.92 -2.51
N MET A 248 -7.03 3.03 -1.95
CA MET A 248 -6.32 3.00 -0.68
C MET A 248 -6.73 4.21 0.15
N SER A 249 -6.87 4.01 1.45
CA SER A 249 -7.24 5.06 2.39
C SER A 249 -6.26 5.11 3.55
N PHE A 250 -5.85 6.33 3.91
CA PHE A 250 -5.12 6.61 5.14
C PHE A 250 -6.06 7.20 6.18
N ARG A 251 -5.68 7.05 7.44
CA ARG A 251 -6.43 7.63 8.55
C ARG A 251 -6.36 9.17 8.51
N PRO A 252 -7.50 9.87 8.63
CA PRO A 252 -7.53 11.33 8.50
C PRO A 252 -6.87 12.04 9.68
N ASP A 253 -6.80 11.39 10.85
CA ASP A 253 -6.16 11.91 12.07
C ASP A 253 -4.62 11.78 12.06
N HIS A 254 -4.06 11.08 11.07
CA HIS A 254 -2.62 10.90 10.93
C HIS A 254 -2.00 11.94 10.00
N ARG A 255 -0.78 12.38 10.35
CA ARG A 255 -0.04 13.41 9.61
C ARG A 255 0.31 12.91 8.22
N ILE A 256 0.45 13.83 7.27
CA ILE A 256 0.95 13.51 5.91
C ILE A 256 2.27 12.75 5.96
N SER A 257 3.19 13.13 6.85
CA SER A 257 4.48 12.47 7.02
C SER A 257 4.41 11.07 7.63
N GLU A 258 3.25 10.61 8.11
CA GLU A 258 3.05 9.23 8.60
C GLU A 258 2.64 8.27 7.46
N ARG A 259 2.29 8.79 6.29
CA ARG A 259 1.74 7.99 5.18
C ARG A 259 2.86 7.43 4.31
N VAL A 260 2.82 6.14 4.00
CA VAL A 260 3.64 5.53 2.95
C VAL A 260 2.80 4.67 2.02
N ILE A 261 2.93 4.88 0.71
CA ILE A 261 2.43 3.93 -0.28
C ILE A 261 3.54 2.92 -0.50
N PHE A 262 3.31 1.72 -0.02
CA PHE A 262 4.23 0.60 -0.17
C PHE A 262 3.70 -0.36 -1.24
N PRO A 263 4.55 -1.13 -1.95
CA PRO A 263 4.08 -2.18 -2.85
C PRO A 263 3.04 -3.12 -2.23
N VAL A 264 1.93 -3.32 -2.94
CA VAL A 264 0.81 -4.17 -2.49
C VAL A 264 0.44 -5.27 -3.48
N SER A 265 0.89 -5.15 -4.73
CA SER A 265 0.63 -6.13 -5.80
C SER A 265 1.92 -6.78 -6.31
N GLU A 266 1.78 -7.90 -7.03
CA GLU A 266 2.91 -8.56 -7.71
C GLU A 266 3.56 -7.66 -8.77
N ASN A 267 2.75 -6.80 -9.41
CA ASN A 267 3.22 -5.79 -10.38
C ASN A 267 4.21 -4.79 -9.75
N GLU A 268 4.14 -4.60 -8.43
CA GLU A 268 5.00 -3.71 -7.66
C GLU A 268 6.08 -4.48 -6.87
N SER A 269 6.27 -5.77 -7.14
CA SER A 269 7.24 -6.62 -6.45
C SER A 269 8.68 -6.09 -6.49
N ARG A 270 9.00 -5.23 -7.48
CA ARG A 270 10.30 -4.54 -7.61
C ARG A 270 10.33 -3.13 -6.99
N GLY A 271 9.28 -2.74 -6.27
CA GLY A 271 9.10 -1.42 -5.70
C GLY A 271 8.21 -0.52 -6.56
N ILE A 272 7.75 0.58 -5.95
CA ILE A 272 7.03 1.67 -6.62
C ILE A 272 8.05 2.69 -7.13
N GLU A 273 7.87 3.15 -8.37
CA GLU A 273 8.72 4.16 -9.01
C GLU A 273 8.35 5.58 -8.52
N ASP A 274 8.01 6.49 -9.43
CA ASP A 274 7.64 7.87 -9.12
C ASP A 274 6.13 8.04 -9.04
N ALA A 275 5.68 8.83 -8.05
CA ALA A 275 4.30 9.28 -7.98
C ALA A 275 4.20 10.78 -8.32
N ARG A 276 3.39 11.11 -9.32
CA ARG A 276 3.07 12.47 -9.72
C ARG A 276 1.62 12.76 -9.38
N PHE A 277 1.42 13.71 -8.49
CA PHE A 277 0.11 14.19 -8.09
C PHE A 277 -0.22 15.43 -8.91
N VAL A 278 -1.50 15.59 -9.24
CA VAL A 278 -2.04 16.76 -9.91
C VAL A 278 -3.32 17.16 -9.19
N GLN A 279 -3.55 18.46 -9.08
CA GLN A 279 -4.83 18.98 -8.61
C GLN A 279 -5.85 18.83 -9.73
N PHE A 280 -6.97 18.21 -9.44
CA PHE A 280 -8.11 18.14 -10.33
C PHE A 280 -9.17 19.17 -9.90
N THR A 281 -9.91 19.69 -10.87
CA THR A 281 -11.04 20.58 -10.61
C THR A 281 -12.21 20.11 -11.44
N ASP A 282 -13.24 19.65 -10.76
CA ASP A 282 -14.47 19.17 -11.38
C ASP A 282 -15.26 20.33 -12.02
N ASP A 283 -16.19 19.98 -12.91
CA ASP A 283 -17.08 20.94 -13.57
C ASP A 283 -17.94 21.74 -12.57
N ASN A 284 -18.15 21.20 -11.36
CA ASN A 284 -18.86 21.87 -10.26
C ASN A 284 -17.97 22.84 -9.45
N GLY A 285 -16.67 22.93 -9.77
CA GLY A 285 -15.67 23.74 -9.06
C GLY A 285 -15.08 23.09 -7.81
N GLU A 286 -15.45 21.85 -7.50
CA GLU A 286 -14.82 21.04 -6.45
C GLU A 286 -13.37 20.72 -6.83
N VAL A 287 -12.49 20.70 -5.83
CA VAL A 287 -11.06 20.51 -6.02
C VAL A 287 -10.62 19.29 -5.23
N THR A 288 -10.02 18.33 -5.92
CA THR A 288 -9.44 17.10 -5.37
C THR A 288 -7.96 16.97 -5.71
#